data_AF-A0A524II46-F1
#
_entry.id   AF-A0A524II46-F1
#
_cell.length_a   1.000
_cell.length_b   1.000
_cell.length_c   1.000
_cell.angle_alpha   90.00
_cell.angle_beta   90.00
_cell.angle_gamma   90.00
#
_symmetry.space_group_name_H-M   'P 1'
#
loop_
_entity.id
_entity.type
_entity.pdbx_description
1 polymer ?
#
loop_
_entity_poly.entity_id
_entity_poly.type
_entity_poly.pdbx_seq_one_letter_code
_entity_poly.pdbx_strand_id
1 'polypeptide(L)'
;MPRIPDRIPPSRSCRRTRCCGLRANPNLLKAGRGAHTIEYAYKIVKAGYDQVSAAYKAAGLSGKPPRPAILASSSAYCLTLCHQRVRPPKDLFFREMEVRFPHSLHVEDVGIQCTTCHSPDKHKMRIVTKTECMACHHESRDIDCGHCHKAQKSLYDGKVKPAGVAPQPDVMAEDVGCTDCHELTAGTQTVLTVKGKCVECHDAEYGKMLLDWKEEITAKENAIAVGLEEAREYLERSSKIGKNVDEGRKLLKGAETNYRIVTDGRGTHNYELSRELLKSAQGSLDRILKEK
;
A
#
# COMPACT_ATOMS: atom_id res chain seq x y z
N MET A 1 -34.02 54.05 -6.39
CA MET A 1 -33.12 52.94 -6.77
C MET A 1 -33.68 52.26 -8.01
N PRO A 2 -33.02 52.37 -9.18
CA PRO A 2 -33.51 51.73 -10.40
C PRO A 2 -33.18 50.22 -10.36
N ARG A 3 -34.16 49.39 -10.75
CA ARG A 3 -34.03 47.93 -10.82
C ARG A 3 -33.00 47.54 -11.88
N ILE A 4 -32.05 46.70 -11.49
CA ILE A 4 -31.10 46.03 -12.39
C ILE A 4 -31.92 45.06 -13.27
N PRO A 5 -31.86 45.13 -14.61
CA PRO A 5 -32.59 44.20 -15.45
C PRO A 5 -31.94 42.81 -15.39
N ASP A 6 -32.81 41.79 -15.39
CA ASP A 6 -32.47 40.37 -15.38
C ASP A 6 -31.42 40.00 -16.43
N ARG A 7 -30.53 39.07 -16.06
CA ARG A 7 -29.47 38.52 -16.90
C ARG A 7 -30.04 38.05 -18.24
N ILE A 8 -29.71 38.78 -19.29
CA ILE A 8 -29.99 38.39 -20.68
C ILE A 8 -29.36 37.00 -20.93
N PRO A 9 -30.13 35.99 -21.34
CA PRO A 9 -29.58 34.68 -21.64
C PRO A 9 -28.63 34.78 -22.85
N PRO A 10 -27.50 34.06 -22.87
CA PRO A 10 -26.51 34.22 -23.93
C PRO A 10 -27.14 33.96 -25.30
N SER A 11 -26.84 34.85 -26.25
CA SER A 11 -27.37 34.81 -27.62
C SER A 11 -27.16 33.44 -28.28
N ARG A 12 -28.06 33.05 -29.21
CA ARG A 12 -27.93 31.79 -29.97
C ARG A 12 -26.57 31.63 -30.66
N SER A 13 -25.97 32.74 -31.09
CA SER A 13 -24.61 32.81 -31.62
C SER A 13 -23.59 32.37 -30.57
N CYS A 14 -23.64 32.95 -29.35
CA CYS A 14 -22.73 32.61 -28.25
C CYS A 14 -22.87 31.16 -27.75
N ARG A 15 -24.05 30.53 -27.92
CA ARG A 15 -24.26 29.09 -27.69
C ARG A 15 -23.65 28.23 -28.81
N ARG A 16 -23.83 28.60 -30.07
CA ARG A 16 -23.23 27.89 -31.22
C ARG A 16 -21.70 27.94 -31.20
N THR A 17 -21.10 29.09 -30.91
CA THR A 17 -19.64 29.24 -30.83
C THR A 17 -19.03 28.38 -29.71
N ARG A 18 -19.68 28.34 -28.54
CA ARG A 18 -19.28 27.45 -27.43
C ARG A 18 -19.41 25.97 -27.81
N CYS A 19 -20.50 25.57 -28.46
CA CYS A 19 -20.68 24.20 -28.94
C CYS A 19 -19.69 23.81 -30.07
N CYS A 20 -19.30 24.74 -30.95
CA CYS A 20 -18.26 24.50 -31.96
C CYS A 20 -16.88 24.28 -31.31
N GLY A 21 -16.52 25.09 -30.32
CA GLY A 21 -15.29 24.91 -29.54
C GLY A 21 -15.23 23.55 -28.84
N LEU A 22 -16.36 23.11 -28.26
CA LEU A 22 -16.48 21.80 -27.59
C LEU A 22 -16.29 20.60 -28.54
N ARG A 23 -16.59 20.73 -29.84
CA ARG A 23 -16.43 19.66 -30.84
C ARG A 23 -15.06 19.63 -31.51
N ALA A 24 -14.28 20.72 -31.43
CA ALA A 24 -12.96 20.81 -32.06
C ALA A 24 -11.96 19.83 -31.44
N ASN A 25 -11.92 19.75 -30.11
CA ASN A 25 -11.02 18.89 -29.34
C ASN A 25 -11.15 17.39 -29.69
N PRO A 26 -12.34 16.76 -29.65
CA PRO A 26 -12.48 15.35 -30.00
C PRO A 26 -12.20 15.06 -31.49
N ASN A 27 -12.47 16.01 -32.40
CA ASN A 27 -12.16 15.86 -33.82
C ASN A 27 -10.65 15.86 -34.06
N LEU A 28 -9.92 16.77 -33.39
CA LEU A 28 -8.46 16.83 -33.45
C LEU A 28 -7.82 15.53 -32.96
N LEU A 29 -8.31 14.98 -31.85
CA LEU A 29 -7.77 13.72 -31.29
C LEU A 29 -8.03 12.51 -32.19
N LYS A 30 -9.20 12.44 -32.83
CA LYS A 30 -9.54 11.37 -33.78
C LYS A 30 -8.67 11.45 -35.04
N ALA A 31 -8.50 12.64 -35.60
CA ALA A 31 -7.70 12.84 -36.81
C ALA A 31 -6.20 12.65 -36.56
N GLY A 32 -5.69 13.18 -35.44
CA GLY A 32 -4.26 13.17 -35.11
C GLY A 32 -3.74 11.87 -34.51
N ARG A 33 -4.60 10.88 -34.23
CA ARG A 33 -4.25 9.61 -33.55
C ARG A 33 -3.37 9.85 -32.31
N GLY A 34 -3.97 10.39 -31.25
CA GLY A 34 -3.29 10.86 -30.03
C GLY A 34 -2.38 9.86 -29.27
N ALA A 35 -2.19 8.63 -29.75
CA ALA A 35 -1.25 7.65 -29.23
C ALA A 35 0.23 8.07 -29.36
N HIS A 36 0.56 8.98 -30.29
CA HIS A 36 1.94 9.45 -30.48
C HIS A 36 2.26 10.74 -29.71
N THR A 37 1.25 11.41 -29.16
CA THR A 37 1.39 12.65 -28.36
C THR A 37 0.47 12.58 -27.14
N ILE A 38 0.69 11.55 -26.33
CA ILE A 38 -0.20 11.14 -25.22
C ILE A 38 -0.45 12.28 -24.22
N GLU A 39 0.59 13.03 -23.84
CA GLU A 39 0.48 14.15 -22.90
C GLU A 39 -0.40 15.29 -23.46
N TYR A 40 -0.16 15.67 -24.72
CA TYR A 40 -0.96 16.69 -25.39
C TYR A 40 -2.41 16.22 -25.57
N ALA A 41 -2.60 14.95 -25.95
CA ALA A 41 -3.91 14.34 -26.08
C ALA A 41 -4.68 14.35 -24.75
N TYR A 42 -4.01 14.00 -23.64
CA TYR A 42 -4.58 14.10 -22.30
C TYR A 42 -5.00 15.54 -21.97
N LYS A 43 -4.13 16.53 -22.22
CA LYS A 43 -4.43 17.95 -21.97
C LYS A 43 -5.65 18.43 -22.76
N ILE A 44 -5.80 17.99 -24.01
CA ILE A 44 -7.01 18.28 -24.82
C ILE A 44 -8.26 17.64 -24.21
N VAL A 45 -8.19 16.37 -23.77
CA VAL A 45 -9.34 15.70 -23.15
C VAL A 45 -9.72 16.36 -21.83
N LYS A 46 -8.73 16.71 -20.98
CA LYS A 46 -8.95 17.42 -19.72
C LYS A 46 -9.60 18.78 -19.96
N ALA A 47 -9.06 19.58 -20.88
CA ALA A 47 -9.63 20.88 -21.23
C ALA A 47 -11.06 20.74 -21.77
N GLY A 48 -11.34 19.73 -22.60
CA GLY A 48 -12.70 19.43 -23.08
C GLY A 48 -13.65 19.08 -21.93
N TYR A 49 -13.23 18.22 -20.99
CA TYR A 49 -14.02 17.86 -19.83
C TYR A 49 -14.31 19.07 -18.91
N ASP A 50 -13.32 19.93 -18.69
CA ASP A 50 -13.46 21.15 -17.88
C ASP A 50 -14.47 22.11 -18.53
N GLN A 51 -14.42 22.27 -19.87
CA GLN A 51 -15.38 23.07 -20.61
C GLN A 51 -16.81 22.50 -20.55
N VAL A 52 -16.98 21.18 -20.69
CA VAL A 52 -18.30 20.53 -20.55
C VAL A 52 -18.83 20.68 -19.13
N SER A 53 -17.97 20.49 -18.12
CA SER A 53 -18.33 20.66 -16.71
C SER A 53 -18.79 22.09 -16.40
N ALA A 54 -18.10 23.09 -16.96
CA ALA A 54 -18.51 24.49 -16.86
C ALA A 54 -19.86 24.74 -17.56
N ALA A 55 -20.10 24.12 -18.72
CA ALA A 55 -21.38 24.22 -19.42
C ALA A 55 -22.54 23.59 -18.64
N TYR A 56 -22.33 22.44 -17.99
CA TYR A 56 -23.32 21.81 -17.09
C TYR A 56 -23.73 22.76 -15.97
N LYS A 57 -22.74 23.35 -15.29
CA LYS A 57 -22.97 24.32 -14.22
C LYS A 57 -23.72 25.57 -14.73
N ALA A 58 -23.33 26.09 -15.88
CA ALA A 58 -23.97 27.27 -16.48
C ALA A 58 -25.41 27.01 -16.96
N ALA A 59 -25.74 25.76 -17.31
CA ALA A 59 -27.07 25.35 -17.75
C ALA A 59 -28.01 24.99 -16.58
N GLY A 60 -27.54 25.05 -15.33
CA GLY A 60 -28.35 24.69 -14.16
C GLY A 60 -28.71 23.20 -14.08
N LEU A 61 -27.98 22.34 -14.79
CA LEU A 61 -28.23 20.90 -14.77
C LEU A 61 -27.78 20.31 -13.44
N SER A 62 -28.65 19.52 -12.80
CA SER A 62 -28.30 18.73 -11.62
C SER A 62 -27.34 17.60 -12.02
N GLY A 63 -26.13 17.61 -11.46
CA GLY A 63 -25.11 16.57 -11.68
C GLY A 63 -23.82 17.05 -12.34
N LYS A 64 -22.94 16.11 -12.68
CA LYS A 64 -21.67 16.34 -13.39
C LYS A 64 -21.65 15.49 -14.68
N PRO A 65 -20.99 15.94 -15.74
CA PRO A 65 -20.79 15.09 -16.91
C PRO A 65 -20.01 13.83 -16.53
N PRO A 66 -20.22 12.70 -17.24
CA PRO A 66 -19.47 11.48 -16.99
C PRO A 66 -17.98 11.73 -17.20
N ARG A 67 -17.18 11.42 -16.19
CA ARG A 67 -15.74 11.63 -16.20
C ARG A 67 -15.04 10.51 -16.98
N PRO A 68 -14.26 10.80 -18.02
CA PRO A 68 -13.49 9.78 -18.73
C PRO A 68 -12.53 9.04 -17.79
N ALA A 69 -12.35 7.74 -17.98
CA ALA A 69 -11.49 6.90 -17.13
C ALA A 69 -10.04 7.43 -17.04
N ILE A 70 -9.49 7.93 -18.14
CA ILE A 70 -8.14 8.53 -18.17
C ILE A 70 -8.02 9.80 -17.32
N LEU A 71 -9.14 10.40 -16.91
CA LEU A 71 -9.18 11.56 -16.02
C LEU A 71 -9.56 11.18 -14.58
N ALA A 72 -9.79 9.91 -14.25
CA ALA A 72 -10.34 9.48 -12.95
C ALA A 72 -9.50 9.98 -11.76
N SER A 73 -8.18 9.99 -11.91
CA SER A 73 -7.23 10.67 -11.03
C SER A 73 -6.17 11.40 -11.86
N SER A 74 -5.32 12.18 -11.20
CA SER A 74 -4.17 12.81 -11.85
C SER A 74 -3.14 11.78 -12.37
N SER A 75 -3.15 10.56 -11.83
CA SER A 75 -2.28 9.45 -12.26
C SER A 75 -2.95 8.45 -13.21
N ALA A 76 -4.27 8.57 -13.42
CA ALA A 76 -5.05 7.55 -14.13
C ALA A 76 -4.56 7.34 -15.57
N TYR A 77 -4.27 8.41 -16.32
CA TYR A 77 -3.77 8.26 -17.69
C TYR A 77 -2.40 7.57 -17.74
N CYS A 78 -1.51 7.80 -16.77
CA CYS A 78 -0.20 7.14 -16.68
C CYS A 78 -0.37 5.62 -16.56
N LEU A 79 -1.26 5.18 -15.67
CA LEU A 79 -1.54 3.76 -15.42
C LEU A 79 -2.27 3.12 -16.60
N THR A 80 -3.40 3.71 -17.02
CA THR A 80 -4.31 3.15 -18.03
C THR A 80 -3.68 3.05 -19.41
N LEU A 81 -2.83 4.01 -19.79
CA LEU A 81 -2.25 4.05 -21.14
C LEU A 81 -0.95 3.25 -21.24
N CYS A 82 -0.09 3.31 -20.21
CA CYS A 82 1.28 2.78 -20.32
C CYS A 82 1.70 1.89 -19.15
N HIS A 83 1.63 2.37 -17.90
CA HIS A 83 2.29 1.71 -16.76
C HIS A 83 1.62 0.41 -16.30
N GLN A 84 0.40 0.12 -16.75
CA GLN A 84 -0.18 -1.21 -16.59
C GLN A 84 0.58 -2.29 -17.38
N ARG A 85 1.17 -1.93 -18.53
CA ARG A 85 1.87 -2.87 -19.42
C ARG A 85 3.39 -2.82 -19.28
N VAL A 86 3.97 -1.62 -19.32
CA VAL A 86 5.43 -1.44 -19.29
C VAL A 86 5.98 -1.65 -17.88
N ARG A 87 5.13 -1.45 -16.85
CA ARG A 87 5.39 -1.49 -15.41
C ARG A 87 6.60 -0.65 -14.97
N PRO A 88 6.45 0.22 -13.97
CA PRO A 88 7.62 0.89 -13.42
C PRO A 88 8.54 -0.12 -12.70
N PRO A 89 9.82 0.21 -12.53
CA PRO A 89 10.72 -0.61 -11.73
C PRO A 89 10.20 -0.76 -10.30
N LYS A 90 10.41 -1.95 -9.71
CA LYS A 90 10.01 -2.27 -8.33
C LYS A 90 10.88 -1.57 -7.31
N ASP A 91 12.18 -1.48 -7.59
CA ASP A 91 13.18 -0.88 -6.73
C ASP A 91 14.04 0.10 -7.54
N LEU A 92 14.42 1.18 -6.87
CA LEU A 92 15.21 2.26 -7.43
C LEU A 92 16.30 2.68 -6.44
N PHE A 93 17.36 3.29 -6.93
CA PHE A 93 18.35 3.96 -6.08
C PHE A 93 18.40 5.44 -6.46
N PHE A 94 18.06 6.31 -5.51
CA PHE A 94 18.15 7.76 -5.69
C PHE A 94 19.58 8.18 -5.39
N ARG A 95 20.39 8.36 -6.44
CA ARG A 95 21.81 8.71 -6.33
C ARG A 95 22.01 10.03 -5.58
N GLU A 96 21.12 10.98 -5.79
CA GLU A 96 21.20 12.32 -5.18
C GLU A 96 20.93 12.31 -3.67
N MET A 97 20.27 11.28 -3.17
CA MET A 97 19.91 11.13 -1.75
C MET A 97 20.60 9.93 -1.09
N GLU A 98 21.33 9.13 -1.87
CA GLU A 98 21.92 7.84 -1.48
C GLU A 98 20.93 6.84 -0.85
N VAL A 99 19.67 6.87 -1.28
CA VAL A 99 18.59 6.04 -0.73
C VAL A 99 18.15 4.96 -1.71
N ARG A 100 18.05 3.71 -1.22
CA ARG A 100 17.30 2.65 -1.91
C ARG A 100 15.81 2.88 -1.68
N PHE A 101 15.06 3.02 -2.76
CA PHE A 101 13.65 3.34 -2.76
C PHE A 101 12.83 2.14 -3.29
N PRO A 102 12.08 1.44 -2.44
CA PRO A 102 11.19 0.35 -2.84
C PRO A 102 9.90 0.96 -3.43
N HIS A 103 9.87 1.15 -4.74
CA HIS A 103 8.79 1.84 -5.43
C HIS A 103 7.47 1.06 -5.38
N SER A 104 7.49 -0.26 -5.47
CA SER A 104 6.28 -1.09 -5.36
C SER A 104 5.63 -0.96 -3.98
N LEU A 105 6.42 -0.88 -2.91
CA LEU A 105 5.88 -0.64 -1.56
C LEU A 105 5.06 0.65 -1.53
N HIS A 106 5.60 1.74 -2.07
CA HIS A 106 4.93 3.05 -2.00
C HIS A 106 3.69 3.12 -2.90
N VAL A 107 3.72 2.54 -4.09
CA VAL A 107 2.63 2.70 -5.07
C VAL A 107 1.60 1.57 -5.00
N GLU A 108 2.03 0.33 -4.80
CA GLU A 108 1.14 -0.84 -4.78
C GLU A 108 0.60 -1.10 -3.37
N ASP A 109 1.49 -1.13 -2.37
CA ASP A 109 1.10 -1.50 -1.00
C ASP A 109 0.52 -0.31 -0.25
N VAL A 110 1.21 0.83 -0.23
CA VAL A 110 0.73 2.07 0.44
C VAL A 110 -0.32 2.78 -0.40
N GLY A 111 -0.22 2.73 -1.73
CA GLY A 111 -1.22 3.32 -2.64
C GLY A 111 -0.99 4.79 -2.97
N ILE A 112 0.25 5.28 -2.83
CA ILE A 112 0.63 6.66 -3.15
C ILE A 112 0.43 6.91 -4.66
N GLN A 113 -0.26 8.00 -4.99
CA GLN A 113 -0.50 8.39 -6.38
C GLN A 113 0.82 8.75 -7.08
N CYS A 114 1.01 8.35 -8.34
CA CYS A 114 2.22 8.62 -9.12
C CYS A 114 2.59 10.11 -9.14
N THR A 115 1.57 10.97 -9.20
CA THR A 115 1.70 12.43 -9.27
C THR A 115 2.11 13.09 -7.95
N THR A 116 2.17 12.32 -6.86
CA THR A 116 2.79 12.76 -5.59
C THR A 116 4.28 12.94 -5.78
N CYS A 117 4.91 12.05 -6.57
CA CYS A 117 6.36 12.03 -6.75
C CYS A 117 6.82 12.46 -8.14
N HIS A 118 5.95 12.33 -9.14
CA HIS A 118 6.23 12.65 -10.54
C HIS A 118 5.37 13.81 -11.03
N SER A 119 5.91 14.56 -11.98
CA SER A 119 5.14 15.62 -12.64
C SER A 119 3.97 15.02 -13.43
N PRO A 120 2.73 15.49 -13.24
CA PRO A 120 1.60 15.13 -14.11
C PRO A 120 1.75 15.70 -15.53
N ASP A 121 2.61 16.71 -15.70
CA ASP A 121 2.77 17.45 -16.96
C ASP A 121 4.03 17.06 -17.73
N LYS A 122 5.00 16.38 -17.10
CA LYS A 122 6.25 16.01 -17.74
C LYS A 122 6.61 14.57 -17.43
N HIS A 123 6.55 13.71 -18.45
CA HIS A 123 6.91 12.31 -18.31
C HIS A 123 8.35 12.13 -17.82
N LYS A 124 8.58 11.14 -16.95
CA LYS A 124 9.86 10.84 -16.28
C LYS A 124 10.42 11.93 -15.37
N MET A 125 9.74 13.07 -15.23
CA MET A 125 10.18 14.12 -14.32
C MET A 125 9.73 13.80 -12.89
N ARG A 126 10.70 13.64 -12.00
CA ARG A 126 10.48 13.58 -10.55
C ARG A 126 10.33 15.01 -10.01
N ILE A 127 9.40 15.21 -9.07
CA ILE A 127 9.19 16.49 -8.37
C ILE A 127 9.43 16.38 -6.85
N VAL A 128 9.47 15.16 -6.31
CA VAL A 128 9.71 14.91 -4.87
C VAL A 128 11.15 15.25 -4.46
N THR A 129 11.30 15.87 -3.30
CA THR A 129 12.58 16.10 -2.61
C THR A 129 12.64 15.31 -1.30
N LYS A 130 13.75 15.41 -0.56
CA LYS A 130 13.92 14.70 0.71
C LYS A 130 12.85 15.11 1.74
N THR A 131 12.46 16.39 1.75
CA THR A 131 11.47 16.91 2.70
C THR A 131 10.10 16.25 2.51
N GLU A 132 9.64 16.07 1.27
CA GLU A 132 8.36 15.39 1.02
C GLU A 132 8.40 13.90 1.38
N CYS A 133 9.56 13.24 1.35
CA CYS A 133 9.69 11.88 1.87
C CYS A 133 9.46 11.84 3.39
N MET A 134 10.03 12.82 4.11
CA MET A 134 9.97 12.89 5.58
C MET A 134 8.57 13.24 6.12
N ALA A 135 7.70 13.80 5.28
CA ALA A 135 6.29 14.01 5.61
C ALA A 135 5.60 12.73 6.11
N CYS A 136 6.02 11.56 5.62
CA CYS A 136 5.55 10.26 6.09
C CYS A 136 6.58 9.50 6.95
N HIS A 137 7.88 9.69 6.72
CA HIS A 137 8.95 9.03 7.49
C HIS A 137 9.22 9.72 8.84
N HIS A 138 8.16 9.84 9.65
CA HIS A 138 8.16 10.19 11.07
C HIS A 138 8.81 11.54 11.48
N GLU A 139 8.84 12.54 10.60
CA GLU A 139 9.09 13.93 11.02
C GLU A 139 7.82 14.58 11.61
N SER A 140 6.63 14.06 11.27
CA SER A 140 5.32 14.51 11.77
C SER A 140 4.71 13.53 12.78
N ARG A 141 3.86 14.04 13.69
CA ARG A 141 3.20 13.26 14.76
C ARG A 141 1.79 12.74 14.39
N ASP A 142 1.21 13.22 13.30
CA ASP A 142 -0.18 12.92 12.92
C ASP A 142 -0.23 12.00 11.69
N ILE A 143 0.15 10.73 11.90
CA ILE A 143 0.15 9.69 10.87
C ILE A 143 -0.56 8.44 11.40
N ASP A 144 -1.46 7.90 10.59
CA ASP A 144 -1.96 6.54 10.78
C ASP A 144 -0.86 5.52 10.50
N CYS A 145 -0.27 5.00 11.57
CA CYS A 145 0.80 3.99 11.51
C CYS A 145 0.38 2.77 10.67
N GLY A 146 -0.90 2.39 10.71
CA GLY A 146 -1.43 1.23 9.99
C GLY A 146 -1.47 1.41 8.48
N HIS A 147 -1.41 2.63 7.97
CA HIS A 147 -1.36 2.88 6.52
C HIS A 147 -0.06 2.34 5.89
N CYS A 148 1.06 2.49 6.61
CA CYS A 148 2.39 2.05 6.18
C CYS A 148 2.80 0.71 6.81
N HIS A 149 2.49 0.50 8.09
CA HIS A 149 2.84 -0.69 8.88
C HIS A 149 1.68 -1.68 8.96
N LYS A 150 1.12 -2.03 7.80
CA LYS A 150 -0.10 -2.86 7.69
C LYS A 150 0.05 -4.22 8.35
N ALA A 151 1.19 -4.87 8.19
CA ALA A 151 1.43 -6.20 8.76
C ALA A 151 1.46 -6.14 10.29
N GLN A 152 2.19 -5.17 10.86
CA GLN A 152 2.28 -4.94 12.29
C GLN A 152 0.90 -4.59 12.86
N LYS A 153 0.18 -3.65 12.24
CA LYS A 153 -1.18 -3.26 12.66
C LYS A 153 -2.16 -4.42 12.58
N SER A 154 -2.10 -5.22 11.51
CA SER A 154 -3.02 -6.36 11.34
C SER A 154 -2.74 -7.44 12.39
N LEU A 155 -1.47 -7.70 12.71
CA LEU A 155 -1.09 -8.63 13.76
C LEU A 155 -1.54 -8.13 15.14
N TYR A 156 -1.27 -6.86 15.45
CA TYR A 156 -1.67 -6.19 16.69
C TYR A 156 -3.20 -6.26 16.91
N ASP A 157 -3.97 -5.93 15.87
CA ASP A 157 -5.44 -5.97 15.92
C ASP A 157 -6.03 -7.40 15.83
N GLY A 158 -5.19 -8.42 15.61
CA GLY A 158 -5.68 -9.78 15.31
C GLY A 158 -6.46 -9.88 13.99
N LYS A 159 -6.33 -8.92 13.07
CA LYS A 159 -7.02 -8.90 11.77
C LYS A 159 -6.24 -9.63 10.69
N VAL A 160 -5.68 -10.78 11.04
CA VAL A 160 -4.89 -11.64 10.15
C VAL A 160 -5.68 -12.88 9.73
N LYS A 161 -5.21 -13.57 8.69
CA LYS A 161 -5.86 -14.79 8.16
C LYS A 161 -4.92 -16.00 8.28
N PRO A 162 -4.70 -16.49 9.51
CA PRO A 162 -3.83 -17.63 9.74
C PRO A 162 -4.44 -18.96 9.29
N ALA A 163 -3.59 -19.95 9.10
CA ALA A 163 -3.98 -21.32 8.83
C ALA A 163 -4.10 -22.12 10.14
N GLY A 164 -5.32 -22.59 10.44
CA GLY A 164 -5.55 -23.53 11.56
C GLY A 164 -5.39 -22.94 12.96
N VAL A 165 -5.32 -21.61 13.10
CA VAL A 165 -5.26 -20.90 14.39
C VAL A 165 -6.37 -19.85 14.40
N ALA A 166 -7.06 -19.67 15.52
CA ALA A 166 -8.06 -18.60 15.63
C ALA A 166 -7.34 -17.26 15.88
N PRO A 167 -7.53 -16.24 15.03
CA PRO A 167 -6.91 -14.95 15.26
C PRO A 167 -7.60 -14.20 16.42
N GLN A 168 -6.83 -13.50 17.23
CA GLN A 168 -7.30 -12.69 18.35
C GLN A 168 -6.43 -11.41 18.43
N PRO A 169 -6.99 -10.26 18.84
CA PRO A 169 -6.20 -9.05 19.08
C PRO A 169 -5.21 -9.24 20.22
N ASP A 170 -4.16 -8.42 20.23
CA ASP A 170 -3.27 -8.33 21.39
C ASP A 170 -4.05 -7.79 22.61
N VAL A 171 -3.64 -8.21 23.82
CA VAL A 171 -4.28 -7.78 25.07
C VAL A 171 -4.26 -6.27 25.28
N MET A 172 -3.31 -5.57 24.67
CA MET A 172 -3.18 -4.12 24.77
C MET A 172 -3.92 -3.37 23.65
N ALA A 173 -4.44 -4.07 22.64
CA ALA A 173 -4.93 -3.44 21.42
C ALA A 173 -6.21 -2.61 21.56
N GLU A 174 -6.94 -2.77 22.67
CA GLU A 174 -8.13 -1.98 22.97
C GLU A 174 -7.78 -0.56 23.43
N ASP A 175 -6.75 -0.42 24.28
CA ASP A 175 -6.46 0.81 25.00
C ASP A 175 -5.11 1.45 24.65
N VAL A 176 -4.21 0.73 23.98
CA VAL A 176 -2.84 1.20 23.70
C VAL A 176 -2.63 1.41 22.21
N GLY A 177 -2.26 2.63 21.86
CA GLY A 177 -1.90 3.03 20.50
C GLY A 177 -0.42 2.79 20.19
N CYS A 178 -0.08 2.89 18.91
CA CYS A 178 1.30 2.69 18.45
C CYS A 178 2.29 3.69 19.09
N THR A 179 1.86 4.94 19.31
CA THR A 179 2.69 6.03 19.84
C THR A 179 2.90 5.98 21.34
N ASP A 180 2.14 5.15 22.05
CA ASP A 180 2.33 4.95 23.49
C ASP A 180 3.60 4.12 23.76
N CYS A 181 3.97 3.27 22.79
CA CYS A 181 5.20 2.47 22.82
C CYS A 181 6.31 3.02 21.88
N HIS A 182 5.95 3.70 20.79
CA HIS A 182 6.92 4.16 19.78
C HIS A 182 7.06 5.68 19.73
N GLU A 183 8.29 6.15 19.78
CA GLU A 183 8.61 7.56 19.54
C GLU A 183 8.94 7.82 18.07
N LEU A 184 8.00 8.44 17.35
CA LEU A 184 8.11 8.66 15.91
C LEU A 184 9.36 9.47 15.53
N THR A 185 9.66 10.54 16.27
CA THR A 185 10.74 11.48 15.93
C THR A 185 12.13 11.04 16.38
N ALA A 186 12.27 9.98 17.19
CA ALA A 186 13.54 9.56 17.76
C ALA A 186 14.39 8.64 16.86
N GLY A 187 14.07 8.58 15.56
CA GLY A 187 14.80 7.76 14.59
C GLY A 187 14.49 6.26 14.75
N THR A 188 15.50 5.40 14.54
CA THR A 188 15.31 3.94 14.53
C THR A 188 14.85 3.42 15.89
N GLN A 189 13.60 2.97 15.95
CA GLN A 189 13.04 2.30 17.12
C GLN A 189 13.49 0.83 17.16
N THR A 190 14.05 0.41 18.30
CA THR A 190 14.45 -0.97 18.57
C THR A 190 13.74 -1.49 19.81
N VAL A 191 13.81 -2.79 20.07
CA VAL A 191 13.24 -3.37 21.30
C VAL A 191 13.84 -2.72 22.56
N LEU A 192 15.11 -2.31 22.49
CA LEU A 192 15.79 -1.61 23.59
C LEU A 192 15.23 -0.20 23.83
N THR A 193 14.82 0.52 22.78
CA THR A 193 14.24 1.86 22.94
C THR A 193 12.80 1.78 23.43
N VAL A 194 12.03 0.79 22.94
CA VAL A 194 10.64 0.57 23.35
C VAL A 194 10.53 0.01 24.77
N LYS A 195 11.52 -0.76 25.24
CA LYS A 195 11.56 -1.31 26.60
C LYS A 195 11.28 -0.26 27.69
N GLY A 196 11.81 0.96 27.52
CA GLY A 196 11.58 2.05 28.47
C GLY A 196 10.13 2.50 28.56
N LYS A 197 9.35 2.36 27.48
CA LYS A 197 7.92 2.70 27.44
C LYS A 197 7.06 1.73 28.22
N CYS A 198 7.42 0.44 28.23
CA CYS A 198 6.69 -0.56 29.00
C CYS A 198 6.65 -0.20 30.49
N VAL A 199 7.76 0.29 31.04
CA VAL A 199 7.90 0.61 32.47
C VAL A 199 7.29 1.96 32.88
N GLU A 200 6.78 2.74 31.92
CA GLU A 200 6.00 3.96 32.22
C GLU A 200 4.60 3.60 32.76
N CYS A 201 4.06 2.43 32.38
CA CYS A 201 2.74 1.94 32.83
C CYS A 201 2.83 0.64 33.66
N HIS A 202 3.87 -0.18 33.46
CA HIS A 202 4.07 -1.46 34.15
C HIS A 202 5.31 -1.44 35.07
N ASP A 203 5.49 -2.49 35.85
CA ASP A 203 6.69 -2.65 36.68
C ASP A 203 7.96 -2.91 35.84
N ALA A 204 9.12 -2.88 36.51
CA ALA A 204 10.42 -3.01 35.86
C ALA A 204 10.64 -4.36 35.13
N GLU A 205 9.95 -5.42 35.53
CA GLU A 205 10.11 -6.76 34.96
C GLU A 205 9.52 -6.85 33.55
N TYR A 206 8.51 -6.02 33.22
CA TYR A 206 7.93 -5.96 31.88
C TYR A 206 8.94 -5.53 30.82
N GLY A 207 9.90 -4.69 31.19
CA GLY A 207 10.97 -4.31 30.27
C GLY A 207 11.88 -5.49 29.90
N LYS A 208 12.09 -6.43 30.82
CA LYS A 208 12.83 -7.68 30.54
C LYS A 208 11.96 -8.64 29.73
N MET A 209 10.67 -8.72 30.06
CA MET A 209 9.70 -9.57 29.36
C MET A 209 9.68 -9.32 27.84
N LEU A 210 9.70 -8.05 27.41
CA LEU A 210 9.73 -7.72 25.97
C LEU A 210 10.99 -8.24 25.26
N LEU A 211 12.15 -8.24 25.94
CA LEU A 211 13.39 -8.81 25.39
C LEU A 211 13.28 -10.33 25.28
N ASP A 212 12.81 -10.97 26.35
CA ASP A 212 12.60 -12.42 26.39
C ASP A 212 11.63 -12.86 25.27
N TRP A 213 10.56 -12.09 25.02
CA TRP A 213 9.64 -12.31 23.90
C TRP A 213 10.31 -12.20 22.54
N LYS A 214 11.12 -11.16 22.33
CA LYS A 214 11.84 -10.97 21.07
C LYS A 214 12.80 -12.14 20.80
N GLU A 215 13.54 -12.57 21.82
CA GLU A 215 14.47 -13.69 21.72
C GLU A 215 13.75 -15.00 21.39
N GLU A 216 12.66 -15.32 22.10
CA GLU A 216 11.88 -16.54 21.85
C GLU A 216 11.32 -16.56 20.42
N ILE A 217 10.67 -15.47 19.99
CA ILE A 217 10.08 -15.38 18.66
C ILE A 217 11.15 -15.56 17.59
N THR A 218 12.29 -14.88 17.70
CA THR A 218 13.37 -14.99 16.71
C THR A 218 14.00 -16.38 16.68
N ALA A 219 14.18 -17.04 17.83
CA ALA A 219 14.66 -18.42 17.85
C ALA A 219 13.70 -19.36 17.10
N LYS A 220 12.39 -19.22 17.34
CA LYS A 220 11.36 -20.02 16.66
C LYS A 220 11.25 -19.69 15.18
N GLU A 221 11.29 -18.43 14.79
CA GLU A 221 11.29 -18.01 13.38
C GLU A 221 12.46 -18.63 12.62
N ASN A 222 13.67 -18.58 13.18
CA ASN A 222 14.85 -19.18 12.55
C ASN A 222 14.69 -20.70 12.36
N ALA A 223 14.19 -21.41 13.37
CA ALA A 223 13.94 -22.85 13.28
C ALA A 223 12.87 -23.19 12.21
N ILE A 224 11.77 -22.43 12.18
CA ILE A 224 10.71 -22.60 11.18
C ILE A 224 11.22 -22.28 9.78
N ALA A 225 12.04 -21.24 9.60
CA ALA A 225 12.60 -20.86 8.31
C ALA A 225 13.44 -22.01 7.71
N VAL A 226 14.28 -22.65 8.52
CA VAL A 226 15.04 -23.84 8.11
C VAL A 226 14.09 -24.99 7.76
N GLY A 227 13.13 -25.29 8.64
CA GLY A 227 12.18 -26.39 8.41
C GLY A 227 11.29 -26.19 7.18
N LEU A 228 10.93 -24.95 6.84
CA LEU A 228 10.19 -24.61 5.61
C LEU A 228 10.98 -25.00 4.36
N GLU A 229 12.28 -24.70 4.32
CA GLU A 229 13.13 -25.05 3.17
C GLU A 229 13.37 -26.57 3.09
N GLU A 230 13.63 -27.24 4.23
CA GLU A 230 13.75 -28.70 4.27
C GLU A 230 12.48 -29.40 3.78
N ALA A 231 11.30 -28.93 4.24
CA ALA A 231 10.01 -29.47 3.83
C ALA A 231 9.75 -29.23 2.35
N ARG A 232 10.13 -28.06 1.81
CA ARG A 232 10.01 -27.75 0.37
C ARG A 232 10.84 -28.72 -0.46
N GLU A 233 12.10 -28.91 -0.11
CA GLU A 233 13.00 -29.84 -0.80
C GLU A 233 12.53 -31.30 -0.70
N TYR A 234 12.09 -31.73 0.48
CA TYR A 234 11.54 -33.07 0.68
C TYR A 234 10.32 -33.32 -0.20
N LEU A 235 9.35 -32.42 -0.19
CA LEU A 235 8.13 -32.55 -1.01
C LEU A 235 8.44 -32.50 -2.51
N GLU A 236 9.40 -31.67 -2.94
CA GLU A 236 9.83 -31.64 -4.34
C GLU A 236 10.44 -32.97 -4.78
N ARG A 237 11.36 -33.54 -3.99
CA ARG A 237 11.97 -34.84 -4.28
C ARG A 237 10.94 -35.97 -4.27
N SER A 238 10.08 -36.02 -3.25
CA SER A 238 9.00 -37.01 -3.13
C SER A 238 8.04 -36.95 -4.31
N SER A 239 7.71 -35.75 -4.79
CA SER A 239 6.89 -35.56 -5.99
C SER A 239 7.56 -36.10 -7.26
N LYS A 240 8.88 -35.90 -7.43
CA LYS A 240 9.63 -36.38 -8.61
C LYS A 240 9.70 -37.91 -8.70
N ILE A 241 9.65 -38.61 -7.56
CA ILE A 241 9.62 -40.07 -7.51
C ILE A 241 8.19 -40.65 -7.51
N GLY A 242 7.18 -39.82 -7.77
CA GLY A 242 5.78 -40.26 -7.95
C GLY A 242 4.98 -40.45 -6.66
N LYS A 243 5.49 -40.05 -5.49
CA LYS A 243 4.67 -40.06 -4.26
C LYS A 243 3.60 -38.96 -4.32
N ASN A 244 2.42 -39.23 -3.77
CA ASN A 244 1.40 -38.20 -3.55
C ASN A 244 1.88 -37.26 -2.43
N VAL A 245 1.98 -35.97 -2.72
CA VAL A 245 2.45 -34.93 -1.80
C VAL A 245 1.42 -33.82 -1.56
N ASP A 246 0.16 -34.02 -1.98
CA ASP A 246 -0.86 -32.97 -1.97
C ASP A 246 -1.14 -32.46 -0.55
N GLU A 247 -1.25 -33.37 0.42
CA GLU A 247 -1.46 -33.01 1.82
C GLU A 247 -0.24 -32.29 2.40
N GLY A 248 0.96 -32.78 2.11
CA GLY A 248 2.21 -32.11 2.50
C GLY A 248 2.34 -30.70 1.94
N ARG A 249 1.93 -30.48 0.68
CA ARG A 249 1.90 -29.13 0.06
C ARG A 249 0.89 -28.21 0.74
N LYS A 250 -0.27 -28.71 1.15
CA LYS A 250 -1.25 -27.92 1.92
C LYS A 250 -0.71 -27.53 3.29
N LEU A 251 -0.10 -28.47 4.02
CA LEU A 251 0.55 -28.23 5.30
C LEU A 251 1.68 -27.20 5.17
N LEU A 252 2.54 -27.34 4.17
CA LEU A 252 3.63 -26.40 3.92
C LEU A 252 3.10 -24.99 3.66
N LYS A 253 2.08 -24.86 2.79
CA LYS A 253 1.45 -23.56 2.51
C LYS A 253 0.83 -22.92 3.76
N GLY A 254 0.23 -23.73 4.63
CA GLY A 254 -0.30 -23.28 5.93
C GLY A 254 0.81 -22.76 6.84
N ALA A 255 1.90 -23.53 6.97
CA ALA A 255 3.08 -23.14 7.74
C ALA A 255 3.73 -21.84 7.22
N GLU A 256 3.90 -21.70 5.89
CA GLU A 256 4.40 -20.48 5.25
C GLU A 256 3.49 -19.27 5.51
N THR A 257 2.18 -19.49 5.58
CA THR A 257 1.21 -18.42 5.87
C THR A 257 1.36 -17.93 7.31
N ASN A 258 1.40 -18.85 8.27
CA ASN A 258 1.57 -18.52 9.68
C ASN A 258 2.93 -17.88 9.97
N TYR A 259 4.01 -18.43 9.38
CA TYR A 259 5.36 -17.86 9.49
C TYR A 259 5.42 -16.42 8.96
N ARG A 260 4.85 -16.16 7.77
CA ARG A 260 4.85 -14.81 7.19
C ARG A 260 4.07 -13.79 8.02
N ILE A 261 2.92 -14.19 8.58
CA ILE A 261 2.14 -13.31 9.47
C ILE A 261 3.01 -12.82 10.64
N VAL A 262 3.78 -13.72 11.25
CA VAL A 262 4.64 -13.40 12.41
C VAL A 262 5.85 -12.56 11.98
N THR A 263 6.49 -12.92 10.87
CA THR A 263 7.71 -12.24 10.43
C THR A 263 7.44 -10.83 9.90
N ASP A 264 6.42 -10.66 9.06
CA ASP A 264 6.04 -9.37 8.50
C ASP A 264 5.43 -8.48 9.59
N GLY A 265 4.63 -9.08 10.48
CA GLY A 265 4.01 -8.40 11.61
C GLY A 265 4.97 -8.09 12.77
N ARG A 266 6.19 -8.64 12.76
CA ARG A 266 7.14 -8.64 13.87
C ARG A 266 6.48 -9.15 15.16
N GLY A 267 6.56 -10.46 15.39
CA GLY A 267 5.75 -11.20 16.38
C GLY A 267 5.55 -10.61 17.78
N THR A 268 6.40 -9.69 18.25
CA THR A 268 6.21 -8.96 19.51
C THR A 268 4.98 -8.04 19.52
N HIS A 269 4.42 -7.65 18.37
CA HIS A 269 3.17 -6.88 18.34
C HIS A 269 1.93 -7.73 18.66
N ASN A 270 2.04 -9.05 18.73
CA ASN A 270 1.00 -9.89 19.32
C ASN A 270 1.66 -11.20 19.72
N TYR A 271 2.29 -11.18 20.89
CA TYR A 271 3.20 -12.24 21.32
C TYR A 271 2.47 -13.59 21.44
N GLU A 272 1.28 -13.61 22.06
CA GLU A 272 0.52 -14.85 22.26
C GLU A 272 0.04 -15.44 20.93
N LEU A 273 -0.56 -14.63 20.05
CA LEU A 273 -0.96 -15.11 18.73
C LEU A 273 0.26 -15.62 17.96
N SER A 274 1.37 -14.90 17.99
CA SER A 274 2.59 -15.29 17.27
C SER A 274 3.14 -16.63 17.73
N ARG A 275 3.08 -16.93 19.04
CA ARG A 275 3.49 -18.25 19.56
C ARG A 275 2.61 -19.38 19.04
N GLU A 276 1.29 -19.19 19.03
CA GLU A 276 0.37 -20.20 18.51
C GLU A 276 0.53 -20.41 17.00
N LEU A 277 0.77 -19.33 16.25
CA LEU A 277 1.07 -19.40 14.82
C LEU A 277 2.35 -20.20 14.53
N LEU A 278 3.44 -19.89 15.23
CA LEU A 278 4.72 -20.59 15.04
C LEU A 278 4.64 -22.05 15.52
N LYS A 279 3.91 -22.33 16.60
CA LYS A 279 3.65 -23.70 17.08
C LYS A 279 2.85 -24.51 16.05
N SER A 280 1.82 -23.91 15.46
CA SER A 280 1.03 -24.54 14.39
C SER A 280 1.87 -24.80 13.13
N ALA A 281 2.74 -23.85 12.76
CA ALA A 281 3.70 -24.02 11.66
C ALA A 281 4.69 -25.17 11.95
N GLN A 282 5.26 -25.22 13.15
CA GLN A 282 6.16 -26.31 13.57
C GLN A 282 5.46 -27.66 13.46
N GLY A 283 4.26 -27.79 14.02
CA GLY A 283 3.50 -29.04 13.97
C GLY A 283 3.17 -29.50 12.54
N SER A 284 2.93 -28.56 11.62
CA SER A 284 2.77 -28.88 10.20
C SER A 284 4.07 -29.38 9.56
N LEU A 285 5.20 -28.74 9.87
CA LEU A 285 6.52 -29.14 9.38
C LEU A 285 6.95 -30.51 9.91
N ASP A 286 6.74 -30.76 11.20
CA ASP A 286 7.04 -32.05 11.82
C ASP A 286 6.26 -33.18 11.16
N ARG A 287 4.99 -32.94 10.79
CA ARG A 287 4.18 -33.93 10.06
C ARG A 287 4.73 -34.21 8.67
N ILE A 288 5.21 -33.20 7.95
CA ILE A 288 5.82 -33.37 6.63
C ILE A 288 7.15 -34.13 6.74
N LEU A 289 8.00 -33.74 7.69
CA LEU A 289 9.37 -34.22 7.81
C LEU A 289 9.48 -35.57 8.53
N LYS A 290 8.46 -36.00 9.30
CA LYS A 290 8.39 -37.37 9.86
C LYS A 290 8.31 -38.46 8.79
N GLU A 291 7.92 -38.11 7.56
CA GLU A 291 7.83 -39.04 6.44
C GLU A 291 9.12 -39.13 5.60
N LYS A 292 10.14 -38.30 5.93
CA LYS A 292 11.46 -38.28 5.30
C LYS A 292 12.22 -39.59 5.53
#